data_AF-A0A6L5G1D4-F1
#
_entry.id   AF-A0A6L5G1D4-F1
#
_cell.length_a   1.000
_cell.length_b   1.000
_cell.length_c   1.000
_cell.angle_alpha   90.00
_cell.angle_beta   90.00
_cell.angle_gamma   90.00
#
_symmetry.space_group_name_H-M   'P 1'
#
loop_
_entity.id
_entity.type
_entity.pdbx_description
1 polymer ?
#
loop_
_entity_poly.entity_id
_entity_poly.type
_entity_poly.pdbx_seq_one_letter_code
_entity_poly.pdbx_strand_id
1 'polypeptide(L)'
;MRTAVTGGTARGRRECLGVDVHLNGALGGLGRKQAGHLTRGQCLRLGMSDYKIRYRRRRGAWRQVFPGVYRLPGVPNSFENDLIAAGLWLGDRGHFFGGTAAFVLGLEGIAKPRAIEVAIRRGSGAPGIETHRLAADNLPRTRRVMGLRLPSTEL
;
A
#
# COMPACT_ATOMS: atom_id res chain seq x y z
N MET A 1 24.81 -30.35 -27.91
CA MET A 1 24.50 -29.74 -26.61
C MET A 1 23.01 -29.39 -26.61
N ARG A 2 22.15 -30.28 -26.11
CA ARG A 2 20.68 -30.21 -26.25
C ARG A 2 20.04 -29.68 -24.97
N THR A 3 19.17 -28.71 -25.14
CA THR A 3 18.23 -28.14 -24.17
C THR A 3 17.19 -29.17 -23.74
N ALA A 4 16.89 -29.23 -22.44
CA ALA A 4 15.70 -29.92 -21.91
C ALA A 4 14.97 -28.97 -20.95
N VAL A 5 13.86 -28.39 -21.44
CA VAL A 5 12.81 -27.81 -20.60
C VAL A 5 11.83 -28.94 -20.35
N THR A 6 11.83 -29.48 -19.14
CA THR A 6 10.87 -30.51 -18.72
C THR A 6 9.51 -29.88 -18.45
N GLY A 7 8.50 -30.40 -19.16
CA GLY A 7 7.12 -29.95 -19.09
C GLY A 7 6.45 -30.24 -17.76
N GLY A 8 5.77 -29.23 -17.22
CA GLY A 8 4.83 -29.42 -16.11
C GLY A 8 3.56 -30.10 -16.60
N THR A 9 3.27 -31.28 -16.05
CA THR A 9 2.13 -32.13 -16.39
C THR A 9 0.79 -31.51 -15.97
N ALA A 10 -0.25 -31.73 -16.78
CA ALA A 10 -1.59 -31.13 -16.64
C ALA A 10 -2.36 -31.54 -15.36
N ARG A 11 -1.87 -32.53 -14.59
CA ARG A 11 -2.49 -33.00 -13.34
C ARG A 11 -2.31 -32.02 -12.17
N GLY A 12 -1.19 -31.27 -12.13
CA GLY A 12 -0.94 -30.24 -11.12
C GLY A 12 -1.71 -28.92 -11.33
N ARG A 13 -2.34 -28.71 -12.49
CA ARG A 13 -3.06 -27.47 -12.78
C ARG A 13 -4.38 -27.36 -12.01
N ARG A 14 -5.11 -28.47 -11.78
CA ARG A 14 -6.41 -28.43 -11.08
C ARG A 14 -6.26 -28.13 -9.57
N GLU A 15 -5.21 -28.65 -8.95
CA GLU A 15 -4.90 -28.43 -7.53
C GLU A 15 -4.31 -27.02 -7.30
N CYS A 16 -3.43 -26.55 -8.19
CA CYS A 16 -2.92 -25.17 -8.18
C CYS A 16 -4.03 -24.12 -8.44
N LEU A 17 -5.02 -24.43 -9.28
CA LEU A 17 -6.17 -23.55 -9.54
C LEU A 17 -6.99 -23.33 -8.26
N GLY A 18 -7.17 -24.36 -7.44
CA GLY A 18 -7.81 -24.24 -6.13
C GLY A 18 -7.04 -23.29 -5.21
N VAL A 19 -5.72 -23.49 -5.07
CA VAL A 19 -4.85 -22.63 -4.24
C VAL A 19 -4.81 -21.18 -4.77
N ASP A 20 -4.75 -20.99 -6.09
CA ASP A 20 -4.71 -19.67 -6.72
C ASP A 20 -6.05 -18.92 -6.60
N VAL A 21 -7.19 -19.62 -6.65
CA VAL A 21 -8.52 -19.01 -6.42
C VAL A 21 -8.66 -18.55 -4.97
N HIS A 22 -8.25 -19.36 -3.98
CA HIS A 22 -8.29 -18.97 -2.58
C HIS A 22 -7.35 -17.79 -2.29
N LEU A 23 -6.15 -17.79 -2.88
CA LEU A 23 -5.22 -16.68 -2.79
C LEU A 23 -5.82 -15.39 -3.40
N ASN A 24 -6.45 -15.48 -4.57
CA ASN A 24 -7.11 -14.33 -5.20
C ASN A 24 -8.26 -13.80 -4.35
N GLY A 25 -9.07 -14.70 -3.77
CA GLY A 25 -10.13 -14.35 -2.83
C GLY A 25 -9.60 -13.62 -1.61
N ALA A 26 -8.52 -14.13 -1.00
CA ALA A 26 -7.87 -13.53 0.17
C ALA A 26 -7.28 -12.15 -0.16
N LEU A 27 -6.57 -12.02 -1.28
CA LEU A 27 -6.00 -10.74 -1.75
C LEU A 27 -7.11 -9.72 -2.05
N GLY A 28 -8.17 -10.14 -2.72
CA GLY A 28 -9.33 -9.29 -3.00
C GLY A 28 -10.05 -8.85 -1.72
N GLY A 29 -10.22 -9.77 -0.76
CA GLY A 29 -10.80 -9.47 0.55
C GLY A 29 -9.98 -8.47 1.36
N LEU A 30 -8.66 -8.65 1.40
CA LEU A 30 -7.76 -7.68 2.06
C LEU A 30 -7.75 -6.34 1.33
N GLY A 31 -7.70 -6.36 -0.01
CA GLY A 31 -7.76 -5.17 -0.83
C GLY A 31 -9.01 -4.34 -0.54
N ARG A 32 -10.20 -4.96 -0.48
CA ARG A 32 -11.46 -4.25 -0.16
C ARG A 32 -11.42 -3.51 1.18
N LYS A 33 -10.77 -4.08 2.20
CA LYS A 33 -10.58 -3.43 3.51
C LYS A 33 -9.62 -2.22 3.45
N GLN A 34 -8.89 -2.06 2.36
CA GLN A 34 -7.85 -1.04 2.16
C GLN A 34 -8.09 -0.26 0.86
N ALA A 35 -9.36 -0.04 0.50
CA ALA A 35 -9.79 0.67 -0.71
C ALA A 35 -9.10 0.18 -2.00
N GLY A 36 -8.90 -1.13 -2.11
CA GLY A 36 -8.30 -1.77 -3.27
C GLY A 36 -6.77 -1.71 -3.35
N HIS A 37 -6.08 -1.43 -2.23
CA HIS A 37 -4.62 -1.39 -2.18
C HIS A 37 -4.04 -2.58 -1.40
N LEU A 38 -2.85 -3.02 -1.81
CA LEU A 38 -2.09 -4.08 -1.14
C LEU A 38 -0.61 -3.72 -1.06
N THR A 39 0.04 -4.08 0.05
CA THR A 39 1.50 -4.01 0.14
C THR A 39 2.15 -5.29 -0.37
N ARG A 40 3.40 -5.19 -0.84
CA ARG A 40 4.22 -6.36 -1.18
C ARG A 40 4.30 -7.32 0.00
N GLY A 41 4.54 -6.81 1.21
CA GLY A 41 4.62 -7.61 2.43
C GLY A 41 3.32 -8.37 2.73
N GLN A 42 2.16 -7.75 2.52
CA GLN A 42 0.86 -8.42 2.66
C GLN A 42 0.69 -9.55 1.64
N CYS A 43 1.04 -9.31 0.38
CA CYS A 43 0.95 -10.33 -0.66
C CYS A 43 1.84 -11.54 -0.34
N LEU A 44 3.08 -11.30 0.08
CA LEU A 44 4.01 -12.36 0.47
C LEU A 44 3.50 -13.17 1.66
N ARG A 45 2.97 -12.51 2.70
CA ARG A 45 2.40 -13.19 3.87
C ARG A 45 1.19 -14.06 3.54
N LEU A 46 0.43 -13.70 2.51
CA LEU A 46 -0.69 -14.51 2.01
C LEU A 46 -0.24 -15.67 1.11
N GLY A 47 1.06 -15.86 0.88
CA GLY A 47 1.61 -16.96 0.08
C GLY A 47 1.82 -16.63 -1.40
N MET A 48 1.67 -15.36 -1.80
CA MET A 48 2.00 -14.94 -3.17
C MET A 48 3.52 -14.85 -3.34
N SER A 49 4.07 -15.42 -4.41
CA SER A 49 5.50 -15.27 -4.72
C SER A 49 5.83 -13.90 -5.31
N ASP A 50 7.07 -13.43 -5.14
CA ASP A 50 7.53 -12.18 -5.76
C ASP A 50 7.40 -12.20 -7.28
N TYR A 51 7.64 -13.38 -7.89
CA TYR A 51 7.43 -13.60 -9.31
C TYR A 51 5.99 -13.28 -9.73
N LYS A 52 4.98 -13.76 -9.01
CA LYS A 52 3.56 -13.49 -9.29
C LYS A 52 3.22 -12.01 -9.14
N ILE A 53 3.78 -11.33 -8.13
CA ILE A 53 3.61 -9.86 -7.94
C ILE A 53 4.19 -9.11 -9.15
N ARG A 54 5.44 -9.42 -9.52
CA ARG A 54 6.12 -8.80 -10.66
C ARG A 54 5.40 -9.06 -11.98
N TYR A 55 4.88 -10.28 -12.17
CA TYR A 55 4.10 -10.66 -13.33
C TYR A 55 2.83 -9.80 -13.45
N ARG A 56 2.05 -9.66 -12.38
CA ARG A 56 0.85 -8.80 -12.37
C ARG A 56 1.15 -7.33 -12.60
N ARG A 57 2.27 -6.84 -12.06
CA ARG A 57 2.74 -5.47 -12.34
C ARG A 57 3.09 -5.29 -13.81
N ARG A 58 3.88 -6.20 -14.39
CA ARG A 58 4.33 -6.12 -15.79
C ARG A 58 3.17 -6.23 -16.79
N ARG A 59 2.15 -7.03 -16.48
CA ARG A 59 0.95 -7.17 -17.31
C ARG A 59 -0.05 -6.03 -17.15
N GLY A 60 0.27 -5.01 -16.35
CA GLY A 60 -0.61 -3.85 -16.12
C GLY A 60 -1.83 -4.15 -15.23
N ALA A 61 -2.00 -5.39 -14.77
CA ALA A 61 -3.10 -5.73 -13.88
C ALA A 61 -2.99 -4.99 -12.54
N TRP A 62 -1.78 -4.86 -12.01
CA TRP A 62 -1.52 -4.13 -10.76
C TRP A 62 -0.69 -2.90 -11.05
N ARG A 63 -1.15 -1.73 -10.60
CA ARG A 63 -0.40 -0.48 -10.74
C ARG A 63 0.36 -0.20 -9.45
N GLN A 64 1.65 0.04 -9.54
CA GLN A 64 2.44 0.47 -8.39
C GLN A 64 2.20 1.97 -8.15
N VAL A 65 1.62 2.31 -7.00
CA VAL A 65 1.30 3.70 -6.62
C VAL A 65 2.40 4.30 -5.74
N PHE A 66 2.94 3.51 -4.82
CA PHE A 66 4.11 3.84 -4.01
C PHE A 66 5.09 2.66 -3.97
N PRO A 67 6.35 2.85 -3.53
CA PRO A 67 7.29 1.74 -3.34
C PRO A 67 6.69 0.59 -2.52
N GLY A 68 6.50 -0.56 -3.17
CA GLY A 68 5.93 -1.75 -2.52
C GLY A 68 4.42 -1.67 -2.22
N VAL A 69 3.68 -0.69 -2.75
CA VAL A 69 2.22 -0.59 -2.64
C VAL A 69 1.59 -0.62 -4.03
N TYR A 70 0.58 -1.46 -4.18
CA TYR A 70 -0.07 -1.74 -5.45
C TYR A 70 -1.57 -1.47 -5.37
N ARG A 71 -2.09 -0.83 -6.41
CA ARG A 71 -3.52 -0.66 -6.65
C ARG A 71 -4.04 -1.80 -7.52
N LEU A 72 -5.12 -2.43 -7.06
CA LEU A 72 -5.81 -3.50 -7.76
C LEU A 72 -6.59 -2.98 -9.00
N PRO A 73 -6.92 -3.85 -9.97
CA PRO A 73 -7.75 -3.48 -11.11
C PRO A 73 -9.10 -2.89 -10.68
N GLY A 74 -9.60 -1.91 -11.44
CA GLY A 74 -10.93 -1.31 -11.23
C GLY A 74 -11.02 -0.29 -10.09
N VAL A 75 -9.94 -0.08 -9.32
CA VAL A 75 -9.91 0.92 -8.25
C VAL A 75 -9.69 2.32 -8.86
N PRO A 76 -10.60 3.29 -8.62
CA PRO A 76 -10.47 4.64 -9.14
C PRO A 76 -9.22 5.36 -8.63
N ASN A 77 -8.71 6.29 -9.44
CA ASN A 77 -7.68 7.22 -9.02
C ASN A 77 -8.34 8.40 -8.30
N SER A 78 -8.29 8.40 -6.97
CA SER A 78 -8.78 9.52 -6.16
C SER A 78 -7.79 9.81 -5.03
N PHE A 79 -7.82 11.04 -4.54
CA PHE A 79 -6.96 11.47 -3.44
C PHE A 79 -7.20 10.67 -2.16
N GLU A 80 -8.44 10.30 -1.89
CA GLU A 80 -8.85 9.53 -0.72
C GLU A 80 -8.25 8.11 -0.78
N ASN A 81 -8.23 7.52 -1.98
CA ASN A 81 -7.55 6.26 -2.25
C ASN A 81 -6.01 6.40 -2.11
N ASP A 82 -5.45 7.52 -2.58
CA ASP A 82 -4.03 7.82 -2.45
C ASP A 82 -3.61 8.03 -0.99
N LEU A 83 -4.46 8.60 -0.13
CA LEU A 83 -4.24 8.68 1.33
C LEU A 83 -4.14 7.28 1.94
N ILE A 84 -5.04 6.36 1.58
CA ILE A 84 -4.98 4.98 2.08
C ILE A 84 -3.70 4.29 1.61
N ALA A 85 -3.35 4.44 0.33
CA ALA A 85 -2.12 3.90 -0.22
C ALA A 85 -0.87 4.50 0.45
N ALA A 86 -0.86 5.80 0.73
CA ALA A 86 0.23 6.48 1.42
C ALA A 86 0.37 5.98 2.86
N GLY A 87 -0.75 5.77 3.58
CA GLY A 87 -0.75 5.18 4.92
C GLY A 87 -0.16 3.76 4.93
N LEU A 88 -0.50 2.94 3.93
CA LEU A 88 0.09 1.61 3.77
C LEU A 88 1.58 1.65 3.45
N TRP A 89 2.02 2.60 2.62
CA TRP A 89 3.42 2.81 2.29
C TRP A 89 4.22 3.27 3.51
N LEU A 90 3.66 4.20 4.27
CA LEU A 90 4.27 4.80 5.45
C LEU A 90 4.48 3.74 6.55
N GLY A 91 3.47 2.91 6.80
CA GLY A 91 3.50 1.89 7.83
C GLY A 91 3.85 2.49 9.19
N ASP A 92 4.81 1.88 9.89
CA ASP A 92 5.28 2.35 11.21
C ASP A 92 6.47 3.31 11.11
N ARG A 93 6.83 3.77 9.92
CA ARG A 93 7.99 4.66 9.71
C ARG A 93 7.65 6.13 9.93
N GLY A 94 6.38 6.49 9.96
CA GLY A 94 5.93 7.88 9.99
C GLY A 94 4.43 8.03 10.17
N HIS A 95 3.95 9.27 10.09
CA HIS A 95 2.54 9.66 10.17
C HIS A 95 2.22 10.77 9.16
N PHE A 96 0.94 11.00 8.87
CA PHE A 96 0.51 12.15 8.07
C PHE A 96 0.78 13.44 8.83
N PHE A 97 1.16 14.50 8.12
CA PHE A 97 1.62 15.74 8.72
C PHE A 97 0.95 16.96 8.07
N GLY A 98 1.08 18.12 8.71
CA GLY A 98 0.73 19.43 8.15
C GLY A 98 -0.69 19.51 7.58
N GLY A 99 -0.81 20.05 6.36
CA GLY A 99 -2.10 20.28 5.71
C GLY A 99 -2.87 18.99 5.44
N THR A 100 -2.17 17.88 5.20
CA THR A 100 -2.82 16.57 5.03
C THR A 100 -3.40 16.06 6.34
N ALA A 101 -2.68 16.18 7.45
CA ALA A 101 -3.22 15.79 8.76
C ALA A 101 -4.44 16.63 9.14
N ALA A 102 -4.36 17.94 8.92
CA ALA A 102 -5.45 18.88 9.18
C ALA A 102 -6.71 18.56 8.35
N PHE A 103 -6.54 18.26 7.05
CA PHE A 103 -7.62 17.86 6.15
C PHE A 103 -8.28 16.54 6.59
N VAL A 104 -7.47 15.52 6.95
CA VAL A 104 -8.00 14.23 7.40
C VAL A 104 -8.74 14.34 8.73
N LEU A 105 -8.32 15.25 9.61
CA LEU A 105 -9.02 15.54 10.86
C LEU A 105 -10.31 16.35 10.67
N GLY A 106 -10.59 16.84 9.45
CA GLY A 106 -11.76 17.64 9.16
C GLY A 106 -11.73 19.01 9.85
N LEU A 107 -10.55 19.58 10.07
CA LEU A 107 -10.43 20.90 10.67
C LEU A 107 -11.08 21.96 9.77
N GLU A 108 -11.80 22.89 10.38
CA GLU A 108 -12.55 23.91 9.67
C GLU A 108 -11.62 24.84 8.87
N GLY A 109 -12.06 25.25 7.67
CA GLY A 109 -11.29 26.11 6.77
C GLY A 109 -10.14 25.43 6.03
N ILE A 110 -9.92 24.12 6.23
CA ILE A 110 -8.85 23.38 5.57
C ILE A 110 -9.32 22.81 4.22
N ALA A 111 -8.73 23.31 3.14
CA ALA A 111 -8.93 22.78 1.80
C ALA A 111 -8.16 21.46 1.59
N LYS A 112 -8.61 20.68 0.60
CA LYS A 112 -7.90 19.48 0.13
C LYS A 112 -6.48 19.85 -0.34
N PRO A 113 -5.43 19.26 0.24
CA PRO A 113 -4.05 19.64 -0.09
C PRO A 113 -3.66 19.17 -1.48
N ARG A 114 -2.72 19.89 -2.12
CA ARG A 114 -2.25 19.59 -3.49
C ARG A 114 -1.29 18.40 -3.54
N ALA A 115 -0.63 18.10 -2.42
CA ALA A 115 0.25 16.96 -2.24
C ALA A 115 -0.04 16.30 -0.89
N ILE A 116 0.33 15.02 -0.78
CA ILE A 116 0.24 14.30 0.49
C ILE A 116 1.49 14.62 1.31
N GLU A 117 1.29 15.19 2.48
CA GLU A 117 2.33 15.54 3.44
C GLU A 117 2.47 14.47 4.52
N VAL A 118 3.70 14.02 4.76
CA VAL A 118 4.03 13.04 5.80
C VAL A 118 5.26 13.44 6.56
N ALA A 119 5.33 12.98 7.81
CA ALA A 119 6.53 13.00 8.62
C ALA A 119 7.06 11.58 8.80
N ILE A 120 8.34 11.35 8.51
CA ILE A 120 9.02 10.05 8.71
C ILE A 120 10.20 10.16 9.67
N ARG A 121 10.43 9.07 10.42
CA ARG A 121 11.63 8.90 11.25
C ARG A 121 12.83 8.43 10.42
N ARG A 122 12.58 7.52 9.47
CA ARG A 122 13.61 6.80 8.73
C ARG A 122 13.14 6.38 7.35
N GLY A 123 14.09 6.30 6.42
CA GLY A 123 13.88 5.92 5.03
C GLY A 123 13.85 7.11 4.07
N SER A 124 13.50 6.81 2.83
CA SER A 124 13.32 7.78 1.75
C SER A 124 11.83 8.12 1.57
N GLY A 125 11.60 9.31 1.01
CA GLY A 125 10.28 9.73 0.53
C GLY A 125 9.83 8.92 -0.70
N ALA A 126 8.65 9.23 -1.22
CA ALA A 126 8.13 8.66 -2.45
C ALA A 126 7.71 9.79 -3.41
N PRO A 127 7.75 9.57 -4.74
CA PRO A 127 7.21 10.52 -5.69
C PRO A 127 5.75 10.88 -5.37
N GLY A 128 5.42 12.18 -5.43
CA GLY A 128 4.08 12.68 -5.10
C GLY A 128 3.78 12.79 -3.59
N ILE A 129 4.77 12.56 -2.73
CA ILE A 129 4.66 12.76 -1.27
C ILE A 129 5.68 13.80 -0.82
N GLU A 130 5.17 14.86 -0.17
CA GLU A 130 6.00 15.81 0.56
C GLU A 130 6.41 15.20 1.89
N THR A 131 7.72 14.99 2.04
CA THR A 131 8.27 14.19 3.15
C THR A 131 9.10 15.06 4.08
N HIS A 132 8.67 15.17 5.32
CA HIS A 132 9.41 15.81 6.41
C HIS A 132 10.14 14.75 7.22
N ARG A 133 11.43 14.95 7.50
CA ARG A 133 12.20 14.05 8.37
C ARG A 133 12.24 14.65 9.77
N LEU A 134 11.66 13.94 10.72
CA LEU A 134 11.70 14.33 12.12
C LEU A 134 12.87 13.64 12.84
N ALA A 135 13.51 14.37 13.74
CA ALA A 135 14.44 13.80 14.70
C ALA A 135 13.70 12.84 15.65
N ALA A 136 14.40 11.85 16.19
CA ALA A 136 13.77 10.75 16.93
C ALA A 136 13.06 11.20 18.21
N ASP A 137 13.56 12.27 18.83
CA ASP A 137 13.06 12.98 20.01
C ASP A 137 11.82 13.85 19.73
N ASN A 138 11.59 14.24 18.48
CA ASN A 138 10.50 15.13 18.06
C ASN A 138 9.30 14.40 17.44
N LEU A 139 9.14 13.10 17.72
CA LEU A 139 7.98 12.36 17.22
C LEU A 139 6.78 12.59 18.14
N PRO A 140 5.69 13.23 17.65
CA PRO A 140 4.48 13.36 18.44
C PRO A 140 3.91 11.98 18.73
N ARG A 141 3.17 11.86 19.84
CA ARG A 141 2.28 10.71 20.02
C ARG A 141 1.35 10.63 18.82
N THR A 142 1.06 9.43 18.36
CA THR A 142 0.21 9.23 17.18
C THR A 142 -1.01 8.40 17.53
N ARG A 143 -2.12 8.70 16.87
CA ARG A 143 -3.36 7.91 16.93
C ARG A 143 -3.79 7.47 15.54
N ARG A 144 -4.63 6.44 15.46
CA ARG A 144 -5.21 5.98 14.19
C ARG A 144 -6.58 6.60 13.98
N VAL A 145 -6.76 7.30 12.86
CA VAL A 145 -8.06 7.82 12.40
C VAL A 145 -8.26 7.27 10.99
N MET A 146 -9.37 6.56 10.76
CA MET A 146 -9.64 5.87 9.47
C MET A 146 -8.50 4.94 9.02
N GLY A 147 -7.79 4.33 9.99
CA GLY A 147 -6.64 3.47 9.74
C GLY A 147 -5.33 4.21 9.42
N LEU A 148 -5.37 5.54 9.25
CA LEU A 148 -4.24 6.41 8.99
C LEU A 148 -3.60 6.88 10.30
N ARG A 149 -2.27 6.96 10.35
CA ARG A 149 -1.55 7.42 11.53
C ARG A 149 -1.43 8.95 11.48
N LEU A 150 -1.99 9.62 12.48
CA LEU A 150 -2.01 11.08 12.62
C LEU A 150 -1.37 11.50 13.95
N PRO A 151 -0.84 12.73 14.07
CA PRO A 151 -0.40 13.26 15.35
C PRO A 151 -1.59 13.35 16.29
N SER A 152 -1.38 12.94 17.54
CA SER A 152 -2.34 13.13 18.63
C SER A 152 -2.26 14.58 19.07
N THR A 153 -3.38 15.29 19.03
CA THR A 153 -3.48 16.68 19.50
C THR A 153 -3.85 16.77 20.98
N GLU A 154 -3.91 15.64 21.68
CA GLU A 154 -4.00 15.65 23.15
C GLU A 154 -2.62 16.05 23.71
N LEU A 155 -2.54 17.31 24.13
CA LEU A 155 -1.47 17.84 24.99
C LEU A 155 -1.63 17.28 26.40
#